data_AF-A0A8T5DCB1-F1
#
_entry.id   AF-A0A8T5DCB1-F1
#
_cell.length_a   1.000
_cell.length_b   1.000
_cell.length_c   1.000
_cell.angle_alpha   90.00
_cell.angle_beta   90.00
_cell.angle_gamma   90.00
#
_symmetry.space_group_name_H-M   'P 1'
#
loop_
_entity.id
_entity.type
_entity.pdbx_description
1 polymer ?
#
loop_
_entity_poly.entity_id
_entity_poly.type
_entity_poly.pdbx_seq_one_letter_code
_entity_poly.pdbx_strand_id
1 'polypeptide(L)'
;MPIKITVVKTIAPEDVFRGDIPGYIPEESRTACTRHVVGDTFTSQTHECPDGFCNWAYADIQKDISDLHYDSPPYYERWLKGHRVNYISCTNGLAPVIFKIERVHDE
;
A
#
# COMPACT_ATOMS: atom_id res chain seq x y z
N MET A 1 -5.15 12.86 13.15
CA MET A 1 -5.65 13.23 11.81
C MET A 1 -5.85 11.97 10.96
N PRO A 2 -6.89 11.93 10.11
CA PRO A 2 -7.14 10.78 9.24
C PRO A 2 -6.12 10.70 8.10
N ILE A 3 -5.73 9.46 7.75
CA ILE A 3 -4.87 9.16 6.61
C ILE A 3 -5.69 8.49 5.52
N LYS A 4 -5.65 9.03 4.31
CA LYS A 4 -6.26 8.43 3.14
C LYS A 4 -5.27 7.48 2.49
N ILE A 5 -5.73 6.28 2.19
CA ILE A 5 -5.00 5.23 1.50
C ILE A 5 -5.72 5.01 0.17
N THR A 6 -4.99 5.14 -0.94
CA THR A 6 -5.53 4.92 -2.29
C THR A 6 -4.79 3.77 -2.94
N VAL A 7 -5.50 2.80 -3.50
CA VAL A 7 -4.91 1.71 -4.27
C VAL A 7 -4.51 2.23 -5.64
N VAL A 8 -3.22 2.32 -5.90
CA VAL A 8 -2.67 2.90 -7.15
C VAL A 8 -2.48 1.83 -8.21
N LYS A 9 -1.96 0.67 -7.83
CA LYS A 9 -1.65 -0.40 -8.76
C LYS A 9 -1.63 -1.75 -8.06
N THR A 10 -2.20 -2.76 -8.70
CA THR A 10 -1.96 -4.16 -8.36
C THR A 10 -1.03 -4.75 -9.44
N ILE A 11 -0.10 -5.60 -9.03
CA ILE A 11 0.86 -6.25 -9.93
C ILE A 11 0.64 -7.76 -9.81
N ALA A 12 0.53 -8.45 -10.94
CA ALA A 12 0.42 -9.90 -10.97
C ALA A 12 1.82 -10.55 -11.03
N PRO A 13 1.98 -11.81 -10.58
CA PRO A 13 3.26 -12.52 -10.68
C PRO A 13 3.84 -12.55 -12.09
N GLU A 14 3.01 -12.58 -13.13
CA GLU A 14 3.42 -12.49 -14.53
C GLU A 14 4.24 -11.22 -14.81
N ASP A 15 3.81 -10.09 -14.26
CA ASP A 15 4.50 -8.81 -14.41
C ASP A 15 5.77 -8.75 -13.55
N VAL A 16 5.73 -9.34 -12.35
CA VAL A 16 6.89 -9.40 -11.44
C VAL A 16 8.04 -10.20 -12.06
N PHE A 17 7.73 -11.39 -12.58
CA PHE A 17 8.71 -12.31 -13.16
C PHE A 17 8.90 -12.15 -14.67
N ARG A 18 8.23 -11.17 -15.30
CA ARG A 18 8.25 -10.95 -16.76
C ARG A 18 7.91 -12.21 -17.56
N GLY A 19 6.95 -12.98 -17.06
CA GLY A 19 6.50 -14.25 -17.63
C GLY A 19 7.32 -15.48 -17.26
N ASP A 20 8.50 -15.34 -16.63
CA ASP A 20 9.33 -16.47 -16.19
C ASP A 20 9.02 -16.86 -14.74
N ILE A 21 7.78 -17.30 -14.50
CA ILE A 21 7.29 -17.62 -13.15
C ILE A 21 7.92 -18.94 -12.68
N PRO A 22 8.61 -18.96 -11.52
CA PRO A 22 9.16 -20.19 -10.96
C PRO A 22 8.14 -21.33 -10.85
N GLY A 23 8.51 -22.53 -11.32
CA GLY A 23 7.59 -23.67 -11.41
C GLY A 23 7.03 -24.20 -10.07
N TYR A 24 7.63 -23.80 -8.94
CA TYR A 24 7.11 -24.13 -7.60
C TYR A 24 6.03 -23.15 -7.12
N ILE A 25 5.72 -22.09 -7.87
CA ILE A 25 4.59 -21.20 -7.58
C ILE A 25 3.33 -21.81 -8.21
N PRO A 26 2.33 -22.18 -7.40
CA PRO A 26 1.08 -22.77 -7.89
C PRO A 26 0.32 -21.82 -8.81
N GLU A 27 -0.38 -22.35 -9.81
CA GLU A 27 -1.13 -21.56 -10.81
C GLU A 27 -2.19 -20.66 -10.15
N GLU A 28 -2.84 -21.15 -9.09
CA GLU A 28 -3.81 -20.39 -8.29
C GLU A 28 -3.21 -19.16 -7.60
N SER A 29 -1.89 -19.16 -7.38
CA SER A 29 -1.14 -18.05 -6.78
C SER A 29 -0.58 -17.09 -7.84
N ARG A 30 -0.81 -17.36 -9.14
CA ARG A 30 -0.39 -16.54 -10.29
C ARG A 30 -1.43 -15.50 -10.67
N THR A 31 -1.97 -14.82 -9.66
CA THR A 31 -2.99 -13.79 -9.87
C THR A 31 -2.63 -12.54 -9.08
N ALA A 32 -3.06 -11.38 -9.57
CA ALA A 32 -2.98 -10.14 -8.80
C ALA A 32 -3.80 -10.25 -7.51
N CYS A 33 -3.48 -9.41 -6.52
CA CYS A 33 -4.22 -9.38 -5.25
C CYS A 33 -5.72 -9.13 -5.50
N THR A 34 -6.57 -10.06 -5.04
CA THR A 34 -8.04 -9.98 -5.19
C THR A 34 -8.72 -9.14 -4.11
N ARG A 35 -7.99 -8.75 -3.06
CA ARG A 35 -8.53 -7.95 -1.94
C ARG A 35 -8.61 -6.45 -2.21
N HIS A 36 -7.90 -5.96 -3.22
CA HIS A 36 -7.81 -4.53 -3.51
C HIS A 36 -8.09 -4.28 -4.98
N VAL A 37 -8.97 -3.32 -5.28
CA VAL A 37 -9.23 -2.88 -6.64
C VAL A 37 -8.54 -1.53 -6.85
N VAL A 38 -7.92 -1.36 -8.02
CA VAL A 38 -7.27 -0.10 -8.38
C VAL A 38 -8.29 1.03 -8.35
N GLY A 39 -7.95 2.12 -7.67
CA GLY A 39 -8.84 3.26 -7.46
C GLY A 39 -9.60 3.23 -6.13
N ASP A 40 -9.62 2.10 -5.41
CA ASP A 40 -10.25 2.04 -4.09
C ASP A 40 -9.55 2.99 -3.12
N THR A 41 -10.36 3.66 -2.29
CA THR A 41 -9.89 4.57 -1.26
C THR A 41 -10.39 4.13 0.10
N PHE A 42 -9.49 4.10 1.07
CA PHE A 42 -9.75 3.77 2.46
C PHE A 42 -9.28 4.92 3.34
N THR A 43 -9.92 5.10 4.49
CA THR A 43 -9.52 6.11 5.47
C THR A 43 -9.17 5.41 6.77
N SER A 44 -7.92 5.53 7.19
CA SER A 44 -7.49 5.07 8.51
C SER A 44 -7.70 6.20 9.52
N GLN A 45 -8.60 5.95 10.48
CA GLN A 45 -8.77 6.78 11.66
C GLN A 45 -7.87 6.24 12.76
N THR A 46 -7.15 7.12 13.47
CA THR A 46 -6.49 6.79 14.76
C THR A 46 -5.67 5.47 14.80
N HIS A 47 -4.82 5.24 13.79
CA HIS A 47 -3.96 4.04 13.69
C HIS A 47 -4.70 2.69 13.64
N GLU A 48 -5.98 2.72 13.24
CA GLU A 48 -6.77 1.51 13.02
C GLU A 48 -6.75 1.08 11.56
N CYS A 49 -6.80 -0.24 11.35
CA CYS A 49 -6.98 -0.81 10.01
C CYS A 49 -8.35 -0.38 9.47
N PRO A 50 -8.43 0.25 8.29
CA PRO A 50 -9.72 0.62 7.71
C PRO A 50 -10.59 -0.60 7.44
N ASP A 51 -11.90 -0.43 7.60
CA ASP A 51 -12.87 -1.47 7.23
C ASP A 51 -12.71 -1.89 5.76
N GLY A 52 -12.67 -3.20 5.53
CA GLY A 52 -12.46 -3.78 4.19
C GLY A 52 -11.01 -3.76 3.70
N PHE A 53 -10.08 -3.16 4.44
CA PHE A 53 -8.66 -3.20 4.08
C PHE A 53 -8.01 -4.53 4.51
N CYS A 54 -6.95 -4.94 3.81
CA CYS A 54 -6.24 -6.16 4.13
C CYS A 54 -5.37 -5.98 5.38
N ASN A 55 -5.63 -6.74 6.44
CA ASN A 55 -4.86 -6.67 7.70
C ASN A 55 -3.36 -6.91 7.52
N TRP A 56 -2.96 -7.79 6.60
CA TRP A 56 -1.54 -8.01 6.29
C TRP A 56 -0.90 -6.77 5.68
N ALA A 57 -1.54 -6.23 4.63
CA ALA A 57 -1.07 -5.00 3.99
C ALA A 57 -1.05 -3.83 5.00
N TYR A 58 -2.00 -3.80 5.94
CA TYR A 58 -2.05 -2.78 6.98
C TYR A 58 -0.84 -2.86 7.90
N ALA A 59 -0.49 -4.06 8.37
CA ALA A 59 0.68 -4.27 9.22
C ALA A 59 1.98 -3.80 8.54
N ASP A 60 2.11 -4.01 7.23
CA ASP A 60 3.26 -3.53 6.46
C ASP A 60 3.34 -2.00 6.42
N ILE A 61 2.20 -1.32 6.24
CA ILE A 61 2.14 0.13 6.04
C ILE A 61 1.90 0.93 7.33
N GLN A 62 1.63 0.27 8.45
CA GLN A 62 1.24 0.89 9.71
C GLN A 62 2.27 1.90 10.20
N LYS A 63 3.57 1.60 10.01
CA LYS A 63 4.66 2.51 10.37
C LYS A 63 4.59 3.80 9.56
N ASP A 64 4.45 3.71 8.24
CA ASP A 64 4.37 4.89 7.37
C ASP A 64 3.11 5.72 7.63
N ILE A 65 1.98 5.07 7.92
CA ILE A 65 0.75 5.73 8.37
C ILE A 65 1.02 6.50 9.67
N SER A 66 1.75 5.89 10.60
CA SER A 66 2.06 6.50 11.89
C SER A 66 3.03 7.68 11.75
N ASP A 67 4.06 7.54 10.92
CA ASP A 67 5.02 8.61 10.61
C ASP A 67 4.29 9.82 9.99
N LEU A 68 3.37 9.58 9.04
CA LEU A 68 2.50 10.64 8.49
C LEU A 68 1.56 11.23 9.54
N HIS A 69 1.03 10.41 10.46
CA HIS A 69 0.10 10.89 11.48
C HIS A 69 0.78 11.89 12.43
N TYR A 70 1.98 11.56 12.92
CA TYR A 70 2.72 12.36 13.90
C TYR A 70 3.56 13.48 13.31
N ASP A 71 3.52 13.70 11.99
CA ASP A 71 4.38 14.68 11.30
C ASP A 71 5.89 14.45 11.57
N SER A 72 6.27 13.20 11.84
CA SER A 72 7.69 12.87 12.04
C SER A 72 8.42 12.99 10.71
N PRO A 73 9.65 13.54 10.67
CA PRO A 73 10.43 13.65 9.44
C PRO A 73 10.59 12.27 8.83
N PRO A 74 9.89 11.97 7.75
CA PRO A 74 9.82 10.61 7.29
C PRO A 74 11.10 10.25 6.55
N TYR A 75 11.50 8.98 6.59
CA TYR A 75 12.63 8.50 5.79
C TYR A 75 12.46 8.81 4.28
N TYR A 76 11.23 8.94 3.80
CA TYR A 76 10.90 9.25 2.41
C TYR A 76 10.95 10.75 2.03
N GLU A 77 11.22 11.67 2.95
CA GLU A 77 11.41 13.10 2.63
C GLU A 77 12.53 13.34 1.61
N ARG A 78 13.48 12.39 1.52
CA ARG A 78 14.53 12.38 0.49
C ARG A 78 13.97 12.35 -0.93
N TRP A 79 12.80 11.75 -1.14
CA TRP A 79 12.21 11.48 -2.45
C TRP A 79 10.96 12.34 -2.72
N LEU A 80 10.23 12.74 -1.66
CA LEU A 80 8.96 13.46 -1.75
C LEU A 80 9.00 14.78 -0.97
N LYS A 81 9.99 15.62 -1.29
CA LYS A 81 10.23 16.91 -0.62
C LYS A 81 8.96 17.77 -0.57
N GLY A 82 8.60 18.20 0.64
CA GLY A 82 7.49 19.12 0.87
C GLY A 82 6.08 18.54 0.70
N HIS A 83 5.94 17.25 0.39
CA HIS A 83 4.63 16.61 0.21
C HIS A 83 4.34 15.67 1.39
N ARG A 84 3.15 15.78 1.99
CA ARG A 84 2.64 14.86 3.03
C ARG A 84 2.01 13.61 2.40
N VAL A 85 2.74 13.03 1.44
CA VAL A 85 2.32 11.88 0.63
C VAL A 85 3.45 10.86 0.64
N ASN A 86 3.11 9.58 0.67
CA ASN A 86 4.05 8.49 0.47
C ASN A 86 3.45 7.42 -0.45
N TYR A 87 4.31 6.71 -1.18
CA TYR A 87 3.94 5.54 -1.99
C TYR A 87 4.63 4.31 -1.40
N ILE A 88 3.83 3.32 -1.03
CA ILE A 88 4.29 2.13 -0.31
C ILE A 88 3.57 0.90 -0.83
N SER A 89 4.12 -0.28 -0.57
CA SER A 89 3.59 -1.53 -1.10
C SER A 89 3.27 -2.55 -0.01
N CYS A 90 2.27 -3.38 -0.27
CA CYS A 90 2.15 -4.68 0.39
C CYS A 90 3.43 -5.48 0.19
N THR A 91 3.93 -6.15 1.24
CA THR A 91 5.18 -6.91 1.20
C THR A 91 5.07 -8.25 0.45
N ASN A 92 3.89 -8.58 -0.07
CA ASN A 92 3.71 -9.74 -0.93
C ASN A 92 4.46 -9.58 -2.26
N GLY A 93 5.69 -10.10 -2.33
CA GLY A 93 6.55 -10.02 -3.52
C GLY A 93 6.03 -10.78 -4.74
N LEU A 94 5.08 -11.71 -4.59
CA LEU A 94 4.44 -12.37 -5.74
C LEU A 94 3.42 -11.44 -6.39
N ALA A 95 2.57 -10.81 -5.59
CA ALA A 95 1.51 -9.94 -6.07
C ALA A 95 1.46 -8.62 -5.29
N PRO A 96 2.46 -7.73 -5.45
CA PRO A 96 2.53 -6.52 -4.67
C PRO A 96 1.43 -5.55 -5.08
N VAL A 97 0.88 -4.86 -4.08
CA VAL A 97 -0.10 -3.79 -4.27
C VAL A 97 0.55 -2.49 -3.85
N ILE A 98 0.52 -1.49 -4.73
CA ILE A 98 1.04 -0.16 -4.49
C ILE A 98 -0.09 0.73 -3.97
N PHE A 99 0.15 1.35 -2.82
CA PHE A 99 -0.73 2.28 -2.16
C PHE A 99 -0.11 3.68 -2.17
N LYS A 100 -0.95 4.69 -2.38
CA LYS A 100 -0.63 6.09 -2.06
C LYS A 100 -1.27 6.40 -0.72
N ILE A 101 -0.47 6.84 0.25
CA ILE A 101 -0.96 7.34 1.52
C ILE A 101 -0.75 8.84 1.61
N GLU A 102 -1.77 9.56 2.07
CA GLU A 102 -1.73 11.01 2.20
C GLU A 102 -2.57 11.47 3.39
N ARG A 103 -2.14 12.59 3.98
CA ARG A 103 -2.97 13.27 4.99
C ARG A 103 -4.21 13.85 4.31
N VAL A 104 -5.37 13.63 4.92
CA VAL A 104 -6.57 14.40 4.58
C VAL A 104 -6.46 15.72 5.34
N HIS A 105 -6.30 16.82 4.60
CA HIS A 105 -6.52 18.13 5.15
C HIS A 105 -8.03 18.37 5.16
N ASP A 106 -8.61 18.57 6.33
CA ASP A 106 -9.88 19.31 6.40
C ASP A 106 -9.55 20.76 5.95
N GLU A 107 -10.33 21.29 5.01
CA GLU A 107 -10.27 22.71 4.64
C GLU A 107 -10.55 23.61 5.85
#